data_AF-A0A5K0WP47-F1
#
_entry.id   AF-A0A5K0WP47-F1
#
_cell.length_a   1.000
_cell.length_b   1.000
_cell.length_c   1.000
_cell.angle_alpha   90.00
_cell.angle_beta   90.00
_cell.angle_gamma   90.00
#
_symmetry.space_group_name_H-M   'P 1'
#
loop_
_entity.id
_entity.type
_entity.pdbx_description
1 polymer ?
#
loop_
_entity_poly.entity_id
_entity_poly.type
_entity_poly.pdbx_seq_one_letter_code
_entity_poly.pdbx_strand_id
1 'polypeptide(L)' 'MSSHHDKLQWDEEQVQFLFDMMLEQAKIPGMRTSGGLKETTMKVVEQKMKEAFG' A
#
# COMPACT_ATOMS: atom_id res chain seq x y z
N MET A 1 14.54 8.61 29.39
CA MET A 1 14.25 9.33 28.13
C MET A 1 14.83 8.52 26.98
N SER A 2 13.99 7.82 26.23
CA SER A 2 14.26 7.55 24.81
C SER A 2 12.92 7.24 24.16
N SER A 3 12.24 8.31 23.71
CA SER A 3 11.11 8.19 22.79
C SER A 3 11.72 7.83 21.43
N HIS A 4 12.12 6.56 21.27
CA HIS A 4 12.30 6.00 19.95
C HIS A 4 10.93 6.05 19.32
N HIS A 5 10.67 7.09 18.55
CA HIS A 5 9.60 7.09 17.57
C HIS A 5 9.70 5.74 16.87
N ASP A 6 8.69 4.89 17.05
CA ASP A 6 8.43 3.72 16.21
C ASP A 6 8.31 4.23 14.78
N LYS A 7 9.46 4.45 14.14
CA LYS A 7 9.52 4.78 12.73
C LYS A 7 9.04 3.51 12.07
N LEU A 8 7.85 3.61 11.48
CA LEU A 8 7.31 2.62 10.57
C LEU A 8 8.40 2.35 9.52
N GLN A 9 9.20 1.30 9.74
CA GLN A 9 10.23 0.87 8.81
C GLN A 9 9.62 -0.24 7.99
N TRP A 10 9.46 0.04 6.71
CA TRP A 10 9.06 -0.97 5.75
C TRP A 10 10.33 -1.65 5.27
N ASP A 11 10.34 -2.97 5.28
CA ASP A 11 11.41 -3.73 4.63
C ASP A 11 11.27 -3.69 3.10
N GLU A 12 12.32 -4.12 2.39
CA GLU A 12 12.36 -4.08 0.93
C GLU A 12 11.27 -4.97 0.30
N GLU A 13 10.93 -6.09 0.94
CA GLU A 13 9.91 -7.03 0.49
C GLU A 13 8.50 -6.41 0.58
N GLN A 14 8.20 -5.74 1.69
CA GLN A 14 6.97 -4.99 1.93
C GLN A 14 6.79 -3.86 0.92
N VAL A 15 7.87 -3.12 0.61
CA VAL A 15 7.85 -2.05 -0.40
C VAL A 15 7.61 -2.63 -1.79
N GLN A 16 8.31 -3.70 -2.15
CA GLN A 16 8.16 -4.35 -3.45
C GLN A 16 6.74 -4.91 -3.64
N PHE A 17 6.20 -5.58 -2.63
CA PHE A 17 4.83 -6.12 -2.65
C PHE A 17 3.78 -5.02 -2.81
N LEU A 18 3.92 -3.89 -2.11
CA LEU A 18 3.04 -2.74 -2.30
C LEU A 18 3.15 -2.20 -3.73
N PHE A 19 4.37 -2.05 -4.25
CA PHE A 19 4.60 -1.50 -5.58
C PHE A 19 3.96 -2.35 -6.67
N ASP A 20 4.07 -3.68 -6.58
CA ASP A 20 3.45 -4.61 -7.53
C ASP A 20 1.93 -4.49 -7.51
N MET A 21 1.32 -4.40 -6.32
CA MET A 21 -0.12 -4.14 -6.22
C MET A 21 -0.52 -2.80 -6.85
N MET A 22 0.25 -1.73 -6.62
CA MET A 22 -0.03 -0.42 -7.24
C MET A 22 0.06 -0.49 -8.77
N LEU A 23 1.02 -1.23 -9.31
CA LEU A 23 1.15 -1.46 -10.75
C LEU A 23 -0.05 -2.22 -11.31
N GLU A 24 -0.54 -3.25 -10.63
CA GLU A 24 -1.74 -3.99 -11.04
C GLU A 24 -2.97 -3.09 -11.07
N GLN A 25 -3.19 -2.29 -10.02
CA GLN A 25 -4.32 -1.35 -9.96
C GLN A 25 -4.22 -0.27 -11.04
N ALA A 26 -3.01 0.20 -11.36
CA ALA A 26 -2.78 1.19 -12.40
C ALA A 26 -3.13 0.71 -13.82
N LYS A 27 -3.11 -0.61 -14.06
CA LYS A 27 -3.49 -1.21 -15.36
C LYS A 27 -5.00 -1.23 -15.58
N ILE A 28 -5.81 -1.04 -14.54
CA ILE A 28 -7.27 -1.14 -14.65
C ILE A 28 -7.87 0.21 -15.10
N PRO A 29 -8.53 0.27 -16.27
CA PRO A 29 -9.14 1.49 -16.75
C PRO A 29 -10.19 2.04 -15.76
N GLY A 30 -10.13 3.34 -15.45
CA GLY A 30 -11.08 3.98 -14.53
C GLY A 30 -10.79 3.79 -13.03
N MET A 31 -9.62 3.24 -12.67
CA MET A 31 -9.17 3.17 -11.26
C MET A 31 -8.47 4.42 -10.74
N ARG A 32 -8.02 5.30 -11.63
CA ARG A 32 -7.49 6.62 -11.26
C ARG A 32 -8.64 7.62 -11.18
N THR A 33 -8.85 8.22 -10.01
CA THR A 33 -9.65 9.44 -9.88
C THR A 33 -8.75 10.65 -10.11
N SER A 34 -9.32 11.84 -10.29
CA SER A 34 -8.58 13.09 -10.51
C SER A 34 -7.58 13.44 -9.38
N GLY A 35 -7.57 12.71 -8.26
CA GLY A 35 -6.68 12.92 -7.13
C GLY A 35 -6.03 11.67 -6.53
N GLY A 36 -6.14 10.48 -7.16
CA GLY A 36 -5.51 9.27 -6.62
C GLY A 36 -6.19 7.96 -7.00
N LEU A 37 -5.98 6.93 -6.18
CA LEU A 37 -6.68 5.65 -6.31
C LEU A 37 -8.05 5.74 -5.62
N LYS A 38 -9.05 5.04 -6.14
CA LYS A 38 -10.36 4.94 -5.48
C LYS A 38 -10.21 4.42 -4.06
N GLU A 39 -11.03 4.92 -3.14
CA GLU A 39 -11.02 4.49 -1.73
C GLU A 39 -11.18 2.97 -1.59
N THR A 40 -12.01 2.35 -2.43
CA THR A 40 -12.19 0.90 -2.50
C THR A 40 -10.89 0.18 -2.82
N THR A 41 -10.07 0.74 -3.70
CA THR A 41 -8.77 0.18 -4.09
C THR A 41 -7.77 0.29 -2.93
N MET A 42 -7.81 1.39 -2.15
CA MET A 42 -6.98 1.53 -0.94
C MET A 42 -7.34 0.55 0.15
N LYS A 43 -8.63 0.27 0.38
CA LYS A 43 -9.05 -0.76 1.33
C LYS A 43 -8.54 -2.15 0.96
N VAL A 44 -8.59 -2.50 -0.34
CA VAL A 44 -8.07 -3.78 -0.83
C VAL A 44 -6.57 -3.91 -0.62
N VAL A 45 -5.82 -2.84 -0.92
CA VAL A 45 -4.36 -2.80 -0.75
C VAL A 45 -3.97 -2.91 0.72
N GLU A 46 -4.64 -2.17 1.60
CA GLU A 46 -4.41 -2.23 3.04
C GLU A 46 -4.69 -3.64 3.60
N GLN A 47 -5.80 -4.26 3.20
CA GLN A 47 -6.13 -5.62 3.61
C GLN A 47 -5.06 -6.62 3.17
N LYS A 48 -4.61 -6.56 1.91
CA LYS A 48 -3.56 -7.44 1.40
C LYS A 48 -2.22 -7.25 2.11
N MET A 49 -1.85 -6.01 2.44
CA MET A 49 -0.64 -5.74 3.23
C MET A 49 -0.73 -6.39 4.63
N LYS A 50 -1.89 -6.32 5.28
CA LYS A 50 -2.13 -6.96 6.58
C LYS A 50 -2.10 -8.48 6.49
N GLU A 51 -2.69 -9.06 5.43
CA GLU A 51 -2.68 -10.51 5.21
C GLU A 51 -1.26 -11.05 4.95
N ALA A 52 -0.40 -10.26 4.29
CA ALA A 52 0.96 -10.66 3.97
C ALA A 52 1.98 -10.39 5.09
N PHE A 53 1.83 -9.31 5.86
CA PHE A 53 2.87 -8.81 6.77
C PHE A 53 2.37 -8.29 8.14
N GLY A 54 1.06 -8.37 8.42
CA GLY A 54 0.43 -7.81 9.63
C GLY A 54 0.21 -8.81 10.77
#